data_AF-A0A5C3N4U9-F1
#
_entry.id   AF-A0A5C3N4U9-F1
#
_cell.length_a   1.000
_cell.length_b   1.000
_cell.length_c   1.000
_cell.angle_alpha   90.00
_cell.angle_beta   90.00
_cell.angle_gamma   90.00
#
_symmetry.space_group_name_H-M   'P 1'
#
loop_
_entity.id
_entity.type
_entity.pdbx_description
1 polymer ?
#
loop_
_entity_poly.entity_id
_entity_poly.type
_entity_poly.pdbx_seq_one_letter_code
_entity_poly.pdbx_strand_id
1 'polypeptide(L)'
;MQHQRRIFIFVGALFVLALFFKFSGHRKSLQFRYSGGSLTGEPPSYDALHEWEKNLPQHNMSLPRPEGKNGRYVKFSNQIKALGWNNVLNEILLCTHLAYESKRAYVFQDYYWKPEYYPWRITIQPWENGPRWPQTPINALISGPTAGGPWDDGDSAPRSVNEAYFDQVCPPEDRDIIDTDTIKPDLQDAEGDVILRRWTEVIRDSPKRCVEVVPGRNDNFPQTFDLWLIGYKRLLSLWPVFKDSPTSRLFGTAPLVASAVDRNEYLFMPRGSRPARYGPHDPYERMMALHVRRGDFEEACYGLARWNSTFYGWNQLPVHLDKFTPPPGGSWGENIPENIAFYLEHCYPNFDAIVQKIQDTKNSYINNGTNRVLDVMYLLTNADNQWVNNFKDVMMSQGWSTIVTSKDLVLDDEQIGVNMAVDMEIARKAAVFIGNGWSSFTSNIIHRRLVDDKEPFANRFW
;
A
#
# COMPACT_ATOMS: atom_id res chain seq x y z
N MET A 1 -11.93 -69.91 -44.02
CA MET A 1 -12.11 -68.44 -44.14
C MET A 1 -12.99 -67.78 -43.06
N GLN A 2 -13.90 -68.47 -42.36
CA GLN A 2 -14.71 -67.85 -41.28
C GLN A 2 -13.96 -67.68 -39.94
N HIS A 3 -12.93 -68.48 -39.66
CA HIS A 3 -12.22 -68.42 -38.37
C HIS A 3 -11.24 -67.24 -38.27
N GLN A 4 -10.56 -66.89 -39.38
CA GLN A 4 -9.66 -65.74 -39.46
C GLN A 4 -10.39 -64.39 -39.38
N ARG A 5 -11.64 -64.30 -39.85
CA ARG A 5 -12.46 -63.08 -39.73
C ARG A 5 -12.87 -62.77 -38.29
N ARG A 6 -13.12 -63.79 -37.46
CA ARG A 6 -13.51 -63.59 -36.04
C ARG A 6 -12.34 -63.13 -35.18
N ILE A 7 -11.12 -63.60 -35.47
CA ILE A 7 -9.90 -63.18 -34.76
C ILE A 7 -9.54 -61.73 -35.10
N PHE A 8 -9.65 -61.31 -36.37
CA PHE A 8 -9.40 -59.92 -36.76
C PHE A 8 -10.40 -58.92 -36.14
N ILE A 9 -11.67 -59.32 -35.99
CA ILE A 9 -12.69 -58.47 -35.34
C ILE A 9 -12.45 -58.37 -33.82
N PHE A 10 -12.05 -59.45 -33.16
CA PHE A 10 -11.74 -59.44 -31.73
C PHE A 10 -10.46 -58.65 -31.40
N VAL A 11 -9.41 -58.78 -32.22
CA VAL A 11 -8.16 -58.02 -32.06
C VAL A 11 -8.39 -56.53 -32.39
N GLY A 12 -9.20 -56.22 -33.41
CA GLY A 12 -9.59 -54.84 -33.73
C GLY A 12 -10.42 -54.18 -32.63
N ALA A 13 -11.37 -54.90 -32.02
CA ALA A 13 -12.19 -54.40 -30.92
C ALA A 13 -11.36 -54.16 -29.65
N LEU A 14 -10.41 -55.04 -29.33
CA LEU A 14 -9.47 -54.87 -28.21
C LEU A 14 -8.49 -53.70 -28.46
N PHE A 15 -8.08 -53.46 -29.71
CA PHE A 15 -7.22 -52.32 -30.06
C PHE A 15 -7.96 -50.98 -29.98
N VAL A 16 -9.24 -50.93 -30.38
CA VAL A 16 -10.10 -49.74 -30.23
C VAL A 16 -10.44 -49.48 -28.77
N LEU A 17 -10.71 -50.51 -27.95
CA LEU A 17 -10.90 -50.37 -26.50
C LEU A 17 -9.61 -49.93 -25.80
N ALA A 18 -8.44 -50.49 -26.16
CA ALA A 18 -7.15 -50.06 -25.62
C ALA A 18 -6.77 -48.63 -26.04
N LEU A 19 -7.19 -48.18 -27.23
CA LEU A 19 -7.08 -46.78 -27.65
C LEU A 19 -8.04 -45.87 -26.87
N PHE A 20 -9.29 -46.29 -26.61
CA PHE A 20 -10.22 -45.55 -25.75
C PHE A 20 -9.74 -45.44 -24.29
N PHE A 21 -9.10 -46.49 -23.76
CA PHE A 21 -8.49 -46.48 -22.41
C PHE A 21 -7.10 -45.81 -22.35
N LYS A 22 -6.38 -45.65 -23.48
CA LYS A 22 -5.17 -44.80 -23.55
C LYS A 22 -5.49 -43.33 -23.81
N PHE A 23 -6.60 -43.02 -24.49
CA PHE A 23 -7.11 -41.66 -24.67
C PHE A 23 -7.99 -41.17 -23.49
N SER A 24 -8.35 -42.04 -22.54
CA SER A 24 -8.77 -41.61 -21.20
C SER A 24 -7.60 -41.20 -20.31
N GLY A 25 -6.40 -41.06 -20.89
CA GLY A 25 -5.25 -40.41 -20.28
C GLY A 25 -5.60 -38.99 -19.85
N HIS A 26 -5.84 -38.83 -18.55
CA HIS A 26 -5.85 -37.56 -17.82
C HIS A 26 -6.50 -36.42 -18.60
N ARG A 27 -7.84 -36.37 -18.62
CA ARG A 27 -8.46 -35.05 -18.44
C ARG A 27 -7.90 -34.56 -17.11
N LYS A 28 -6.81 -33.78 -17.14
CA LYS A 28 -6.54 -32.83 -16.07
C LYS A 28 -7.85 -32.08 -15.96
N SER A 29 -8.66 -32.36 -14.95
CA SER A 29 -9.71 -31.44 -14.60
C SER A 29 -8.99 -30.10 -14.50
N LEU A 30 -9.42 -29.10 -15.28
CA LEU A 30 -9.02 -27.74 -15.00
C LEU A 30 -9.47 -27.50 -13.56
N GLN A 31 -8.60 -27.76 -12.60
CA GLN A 31 -8.83 -27.42 -11.21
C GLN A 31 -8.71 -25.91 -11.21
N PHE A 32 -9.86 -25.25 -11.29
CA PHE A 32 -9.96 -23.83 -11.01
C PHE A 32 -9.39 -23.61 -9.63
N ARG A 33 -8.21 -22.98 -9.56
CA ARG A 33 -7.68 -22.46 -8.30
C ARG A 33 -8.37 -21.12 -8.07
N TYR A 34 -8.81 -20.90 -6.85
CA TYR A 34 -9.39 -19.63 -6.44
C TYR A 34 -8.44 -18.94 -5.45
N SER A 35 -8.39 -17.62 -5.50
CA SER A 35 -7.71 -16.78 -4.51
C SER A 35 -8.58 -15.53 -4.25
N GLY A 36 -8.07 -14.60 -3.46
CA GLY A 36 -8.80 -13.42 -3.00
C GLY A 36 -9.69 -13.70 -1.79
N GLY A 37 -10.55 -12.74 -1.52
CA GLY A 37 -11.42 -12.70 -0.35
C GLY A 37 -12.70 -13.52 -0.53
N SER A 38 -13.64 -13.29 0.39
CA SER A 38 -14.90 -14.02 0.47
C SER A 38 -16.03 -13.43 -0.36
N LEU A 39 -15.86 -12.23 -0.93
CA LEU A 39 -16.93 -11.58 -1.70
C LEU A 39 -17.17 -12.34 -3.01
N THR A 40 -18.43 -12.69 -3.25
CA THR A 40 -18.88 -13.34 -4.49
C THR A 40 -19.57 -12.33 -5.39
N GLY A 41 -19.33 -12.40 -6.70
CA GLY A 41 -19.82 -11.44 -7.68
C GLY A 41 -18.72 -10.96 -8.60
N GLU A 42 -19.05 -10.06 -9.51
CA GLU A 42 -18.08 -9.40 -10.37
C GLU A 42 -17.50 -8.19 -9.64
N PRO A 43 -16.15 -8.04 -9.59
CA PRO A 43 -15.56 -6.86 -9.00
C PRO A 43 -15.84 -5.59 -9.82
N PRO A 44 -15.71 -4.39 -9.22
CA PRO A 44 -15.83 -3.13 -9.94
C PRO A 44 -14.81 -3.05 -11.10
N SER A 45 -15.27 -2.61 -12.28
CA SER A 45 -14.42 -2.48 -13.47
C SER A 45 -13.63 -1.17 -13.51
N TYR A 46 -14.10 -0.13 -12.80
CA TYR A 46 -13.56 1.23 -12.86
C TYR A 46 -13.45 1.82 -14.28
N ASP A 47 -14.27 1.35 -15.23
CA ASP A 47 -14.17 1.74 -16.65
C ASP A 47 -14.28 3.26 -16.85
N ALA A 48 -15.17 3.91 -16.10
CA ALA A 48 -15.33 5.37 -16.16
C ALA A 48 -14.07 6.11 -15.70
N LEU A 49 -13.36 5.56 -14.71
CA LEU A 49 -12.12 6.16 -14.20
C LEU A 49 -10.96 5.93 -15.16
N HIS A 50 -10.85 4.74 -15.74
CA HIS A 50 -9.87 4.48 -16.81
C HIS A 50 -10.11 5.38 -18.03
N GLU A 51 -11.36 5.60 -18.41
CA GLU A 51 -11.67 6.51 -19.51
C GLU A 51 -11.34 7.96 -19.16
N TRP A 52 -11.59 8.38 -17.92
CA TRP A 52 -11.17 9.69 -17.44
C TRP A 52 -9.63 9.84 -17.44
N GLU A 53 -8.88 8.84 -16.98
CA GLU A 53 -7.41 8.84 -16.99
C GLU A 53 -6.87 8.97 -18.43
N LYS A 54 -7.46 8.30 -19.41
CA LYS A 54 -7.07 8.46 -20.83
C LYS A 54 -7.22 9.89 -21.33
N ASN A 55 -8.23 10.60 -20.84
CA ASN A 55 -8.60 11.94 -21.28
C ASN A 55 -8.02 13.06 -20.39
N LEU A 56 -7.01 12.76 -19.56
CA LEU A 56 -6.33 13.77 -18.75
C LEU A 56 -5.75 14.90 -19.63
N PRO A 57 -5.78 16.18 -19.18
CA PRO A 57 -5.37 17.31 -20.02
C PRO A 57 -3.93 17.22 -20.58
N GLN A 58 -3.01 16.62 -19.83
CA GLN A 58 -1.62 16.40 -20.22
C GLN A 58 -1.43 15.29 -21.25
N HIS A 59 -2.46 14.49 -21.55
CA HIS A 59 -2.45 13.47 -22.61
C HIS A 59 -2.73 14.04 -24.01
N ASN A 60 -2.62 15.36 -24.16
CA ASN A 60 -2.64 16.02 -25.45
C ASN A 60 -1.24 16.12 -26.05
N MET A 61 -0.98 15.33 -27.10
CA MET A 61 0.30 15.28 -27.80
C MET A 61 0.75 16.63 -28.41
N SER A 62 -0.17 17.57 -28.63
CA SER A 62 0.12 18.88 -29.22
C SER A 62 0.61 19.93 -28.20
N LEU A 63 0.65 19.57 -26.91
CA LEU A 63 1.14 20.48 -25.87
C LEU A 63 2.62 20.85 -26.09
N PRO A 64 3.02 22.08 -25.74
CA PRO A 64 4.42 22.48 -25.75
C PRO A 64 5.18 21.79 -24.61
N ARG A 65 6.51 21.91 -24.65
CA ARG A 65 7.36 21.52 -23.51
C ARG A 65 6.88 22.23 -22.24
N PRO A 66 6.89 21.55 -21.08
CA PRO A 66 7.56 20.26 -20.81
C PRO A 66 6.71 19.01 -21.12
N GLU A 67 5.52 19.16 -21.68
CA GLU A 67 4.55 18.08 -21.94
C GLU A 67 4.42 17.75 -23.45
N GLY A 68 3.38 16.98 -23.81
CA GLY A 68 3.08 16.61 -25.19
C GLY A 68 4.11 15.64 -25.80
N LYS A 69 4.07 15.42 -27.11
CA LYS A 69 4.95 14.46 -27.80
C LYS A 69 6.46 14.72 -27.60
N ASN A 70 6.81 15.98 -27.30
CA ASN A 70 8.19 16.43 -27.11
C ASN A 70 8.58 16.59 -25.63
N GLY A 71 7.71 16.14 -24.70
CA GLY A 71 7.98 16.12 -23.27
C GLY A 71 9.05 15.11 -22.88
N ARG A 72 9.49 15.18 -21.61
CA ARG A 72 10.42 14.19 -21.04
C ARG A 72 9.70 13.34 -20.01
N TYR A 73 9.87 12.03 -20.11
CA TYR A 73 9.13 11.04 -19.34
C TYR A 73 10.08 10.03 -18.69
N VAL A 74 9.69 9.50 -17.54
CA VAL A 74 10.35 8.36 -16.90
C VAL A 74 9.32 7.35 -16.40
N LYS A 75 9.47 6.12 -16.88
CA LYS A 75 8.69 4.95 -16.45
C LYS A 75 9.55 4.06 -15.56
N PHE A 76 8.96 3.60 -14.45
CA PHE A 76 9.58 2.62 -13.57
C PHE A 76 8.87 1.28 -13.75
N SER A 77 9.32 0.51 -14.74
CA SER A 77 8.77 -0.83 -15.04
C SER A 77 9.19 -1.86 -13.99
N ASN A 78 10.21 -1.53 -13.19
CA ASN A 78 10.65 -2.26 -12.01
C ASN A 78 9.85 -1.95 -10.73
N GLN A 79 8.91 -0.99 -10.77
CA GLN A 79 8.04 -0.68 -9.64
C GLN A 79 7.31 -1.93 -9.14
N ILE A 80 7.22 -2.08 -7.82
CA ILE A 80 6.63 -3.27 -7.21
C ILE A 80 5.16 -3.45 -7.59
N LYS A 81 4.81 -4.70 -7.87
CA LYS A 81 3.46 -5.19 -8.15
C LYS A 81 3.18 -6.40 -7.26
N ALA A 82 1.91 -6.73 -7.06
CA ALA A 82 1.48 -7.90 -6.27
C ALA A 82 2.02 -7.95 -4.83
N LEU A 83 2.12 -6.79 -4.17
CA LEU A 83 2.27 -6.65 -2.73
C LEU A 83 1.07 -5.87 -2.15
N GLY A 84 1.00 -5.75 -0.82
CA GLY A 84 0.01 -4.89 -0.18
C GLY A 84 0.17 -3.43 -0.61
N TRP A 85 -0.96 -2.75 -0.82
CA TRP A 85 -1.05 -1.37 -1.28
C TRP A 85 -0.03 -0.42 -0.63
N ASN A 86 0.17 -0.51 0.68
CA ASN A 86 1.05 0.41 1.39
C ASN A 86 2.54 0.25 1.09
N ASN A 87 2.98 -0.95 0.68
CA ASN A 87 4.35 -1.12 0.19
C ASN A 87 4.51 -0.46 -1.19
N VAL A 88 3.50 -0.63 -2.05
CA VAL A 88 3.45 0.02 -3.37
C VAL A 88 3.43 1.54 -3.21
N LEU A 89 2.56 2.07 -2.34
CA LEU A 89 2.40 3.50 -2.11
C LEU A 89 3.71 4.18 -1.67
N ASN A 90 4.53 3.55 -0.83
CA ASN A 90 5.84 4.11 -0.47
C ASN A 90 6.73 4.27 -1.71
N GLU A 91 6.82 3.24 -2.55
CA GLU A 91 7.66 3.29 -3.74
C GLU A 91 7.14 4.28 -4.78
N ILE A 92 5.82 4.32 -5.07
CA ILE A 92 5.29 5.23 -6.10
C ILE A 92 5.51 6.69 -5.75
N LEU A 93 5.43 7.06 -4.45
CA LEU A 93 5.68 8.43 -4.03
C LEU A 93 7.17 8.79 -4.17
N LEU A 94 8.08 7.88 -3.79
CA LEU A 94 9.52 8.10 -3.99
C LEU A 94 9.90 8.15 -5.48
N CYS A 95 9.32 7.29 -6.32
CA CYS A 95 9.50 7.31 -7.77
C CYS A 95 8.93 8.58 -8.41
N THR A 96 7.78 9.08 -7.92
CA THR A 96 7.25 10.37 -8.37
C THR A 96 8.19 11.51 -7.99
N HIS A 97 8.70 11.52 -6.75
CA HIS A 97 9.64 12.54 -6.30
C HIS A 97 10.95 12.50 -7.11
N LEU A 98 11.47 11.31 -7.38
CA LEU A 98 12.64 11.11 -8.25
C LEU A 98 12.39 11.64 -9.68
N ALA A 99 11.22 11.38 -10.26
CA ALA A 99 10.86 11.90 -11.57
C ALA A 99 10.81 13.44 -11.58
N TYR A 100 10.22 14.01 -10.53
CA TYR A 100 10.14 15.46 -10.30
C TYR A 100 11.55 16.08 -10.21
N GLU A 101 12.44 15.52 -9.38
CA GLU A 101 13.84 15.96 -9.24
C GLU A 101 14.62 15.81 -10.56
N SER A 102 14.29 14.80 -11.35
CA SER A 102 14.90 14.54 -12.67
C SER A 102 14.33 15.42 -13.79
N LYS A 103 13.36 16.29 -13.52
CA LYS A 103 12.65 17.14 -14.50
C LYS A 103 12.00 16.30 -15.62
N ARG A 104 11.34 15.22 -15.22
CA ARG A 104 10.59 14.31 -16.11
C ARG A 104 9.20 14.04 -15.55
N ALA A 105 8.24 13.83 -16.43
CA ALA A 105 6.92 13.37 -16.04
C ALA A 105 7.02 11.92 -15.56
N TYR A 106 6.51 11.66 -14.36
CA TYR A 106 6.33 10.31 -13.85
C TYR A 106 5.27 9.59 -14.68
N VAL A 107 5.54 8.33 -15.03
CA VAL A 107 4.57 7.47 -15.71
C VAL A 107 3.89 6.61 -14.67
N PHE A 108 2.67 6.97 -14.29
CA PHE A 108 1.90 6.22 -13.31
C PHE A 108 1.27 4.98 -13.94
N GLN A 109 1.13 3.95 -13.13
CA GLN A 109 0.61 2.62 -13.48
C GLN A 109 -0.51 2.26 -12.50
N ASP A 110 -1.37 1.35 -12.91
CA ASP A 110 -2.39 0.76 -12.03
C ASP A 110 -1.75 0.06 -10.82
N TYR A 111 -2.51 -0.02 -9.73
CA TYR A 111 -2.16 -0.90 -8.63
C TYR A 111 -2.52 -2.35 -8.98
N TYR A 112 -1.48 -3.19 -9.07
CA TYR A 112 -1.62 -4.62 -9.29
C TYR A 112 -1.72 -5.36 -7.96
N TRP A 113 -2.87 -5.96 -7.72
CA TRP A 113 -3.15 -6.69 -6.51
C TRP A 113 -2.34 -7.97 -6.40
N LYS A 114 -1.87 -8.25 -5.18
CA LYS A 114 -1.59 -9.63 -4.81
C LYS A 114 -2.93 -10.37 -4.78
N PRO A 115 -3.10 -11.50 -5.49
CA PRO A 115 -4.38 -12.21 -5.54
C PRO A 115 -4.98 -12.46 -4.17
N GLU A 116 -4.18 -12.85 -3.18
CA GLU A 116 -4.63 -13.16 -1.81
C GLU A 116 -5.16 -11.95 -1.04
N TYR A 117 -4.84 -10.73 -1.46
CA TYR A 117 -5.29 -9.50 -0.81
C TYR A 117 -6.51 -8.87 -1.49
N TYR A 118 -6.92 -9.40 -2.65
CA TYR A 118 -8.03 -8.85 -3.39
C TYR A 118 -9.37 -9.19 -2.72
N PRO A 119 -10.32 -8.26 -2.52
CA PRO A 119 -11.54 -8.53 -1.74
C PRO A 119 -12.48 -9.56 -2.36
N TRP A 120 -12.53 -9.62 -3.70
CA TRP A 120 -13.38 -10.57 -4.43
C TRP A 120 -12.69 -11.89 -4.65
N ARG A 121 -13.49 -12.96 -4.63
CA ARG A 121 -13.02 -14.29 -5.01
C ARG A 121 -12.75 -14.31 -6.51
N ILE A 122 -11.49 -14.53 -6.88
CA ILE A 122 -11.05 -14.59 -8.27
C ILE A 122 -10.58 -15.98 -8.66
N THR A 123 -10.75 -16.30 -9.94
CA THR A 123 -10.22 -17.55 -10.51
C THR A 123 -8.79 -17.32 -10.99
N ILE A 124 -7.85 -18.04 -10.37
CA ILE A 124 -6.48 -18.19 -10.86
C ILE A 124 -6.48 -19.37 -11.84
N GLN A 125 -6.69 -19.09 -13.12
CA GLN A 125 -6.49 -20.10 -14.15
C GLN A 125 -4.99 -20.19 -14.51
N PRO A 126 -4.45 -21.41 -14.71
CA PRO A 126 -3.13 -21.60 -15.28
C PRO A 126 -3.20 -21.38 -16.80
N TRP A 127 -3.20 -20.11 -17.24
CA TRP A 127 -2.98 -19.79 -18.66
C TRP A 127 -1.48 -19.64 -18.94
N GLU A 128 -1.09 -19.78 -20.20
CA GLU A 128 0.31 -19.75 -20.69
C GLU A 128 1.09 -18.46 -20.32
N ASN A 129 0.39 -17.39 -19.92
CA ASN A 129 0.96 -16.07 -19.60
C ASN A 129 0.84 -15.67 -18.11
N GLY A 130 0.50 -16.60 -17.21
CA GLY A 130 0.38 -16.34 -15.77
C GLY A 130 -0.95 -15.71 -15.33
N PRO A 131 -1.16 -15.52 -14.01
CA PRO A 131 -2.38 -14.92 -13.48
C PRO A 131 -2.47 -13.44 -13.89
N ARG A 132 -3.59 -13.05 -14.52
CA ARG A 132 -3.92 -11.62 -14.68
C ARG A 132 -4.27 -11.09 -13.29
N TRP A 133 -3.31 -10.41 -12.66
CA TRP A 133 -3.54 -9.77 -11.37
C TRP A 133 -4.67 -8.75 -11.49
N PRO A 134 -5.63 -8.72 -10.55
CA PRO A 134 -6.62 -7.66 -10.49
C PRO A 134 -5.89 -6.31 -10.46
N GLN A 135 -6.49 -5.33 -11.14
CA GLN A 135 -5.94 -3.99 -11.27
C GLN A 135 -6.94 -2.99 -10.71
N THR A 136 -6.42 -1.96 -10.06
CA THR A 136 -7.20 -0.78 -9.66
C THR A 136 -6.49 0.44 -10.19
N PRO A 137 -7.18 1.31 -10.96
CA PRO A 137 -6.59 2.55 -11.44
C PRO A 137 -6.07 3.37 -10.26
N ILE A 138 -4.90 3.98 -10.41
CA ILE A 138 -4.25 4.67 -9.30
C ILE A 138 -5.11 5.83 -8.78
N ASN A 139 -5.88 6.46 -9.69
CA ASN A 139 -6.82 7.53 -9.37
C ASN A 139 -8.06 7.09 -8.57
N ALA A 140 -8.27 5.78 -8.37
CA ALA A 140 -9.29 5.26 -7.46
C ALA A 140 -8.80 5.31 -6.00
N LEU A 141 -7.48 5.23 -5.80
CA LEU A 141 -6.83 5.13 -4.50
C LEU A 141 -6.29 6.49 -4.01
N ILE A 142 -5.68 7.27 -4.90
CA ILE A 142 -5.00 8.53 -4.57
C ILE A 142 -5.29 9.64 -5.58
N SER A 143 -4.98 10.88 -5.20
CA SER A 143 -4.98 12.05 -6.08
C SER A 143 -3.71 12.89 -5.89
N GLY A 144 -3.57 13.96 -6.66
CA GLY A 144 -2.38 14.81 -6.67
C GLY A 144 -1.40 14.46 -7.79
N PRO A 145 -0.19 15.04 -7.80
CA PRO A 145 0.74 14.93 -8.91
C PRO A 145 1.14 13.50 -9.30
N THR A 146 1.26 12.59 -8.31
CA THR A 146 1.56 11.17 -8.55
C THR A 146 0.52 10.51 -9.47
N ALA A 147 -0.74 10.95 -9.40
CA ALA A 147 -1.86 10.42 -10.18
C ALA A 147 -2.31 11.40 -11.28
N GLY A 148 -1.37 12.18 -11.84
CA GLY A 148 -1.62 13.10 -12.95
C GLY A 148 -2.30 14.43 -12.58
N GLY A 149 -2.41 14.75 -11.29
CA GLY A 149 -2.83 16.07 -10.82
C GLY A 149 -1.81 17.17 -11.10
N PRO A 150 -2.19 18.45 -10.92
CA PRO A 150 -1.29 19.58 -11.08
C PRO A 150 -0.23 19.64 -9.96
N TRP A 151 0.92 20.24 -10.28
CA TRP A 151 1.92 20.70 -9.31
C TRP A 151 1.49 22.03 -8.67
N ASP A 152 2.35 22.64 -7.86
CA ASP A 152 2.09 23.99 -7.31
C ASP A 152 1.97 25.03 -8.43
N ASP A 153 1.25 26.12 -8.16
CA ASP A 153 1.10 27.22 -9.12
C ASP A 153 2.47 27.79 -9.53
N GLY A 154 2.72 27.84 -10.84
CA GLY A 154 3.98 28.32 -11.40
C GLY A 154 5.10 27.28 -11.45
N ASP A 155 4.88 26.06 -10.95
CA ASP A 155 5.83 24.96 -11.12
C ASP A 155 5.87 24.51 -12.59
N SER A 156 7.08 24.46 -13.14
CA SER A 156 7.32 24.08 -14.53
C SER A 156 7.55 22.57 -14.71
N ALA A 157 7.37 21.75 -13.67
CA ALA A 157 7.45 20.30 -13.80
C ALA A 157 6.33 19.77 -14.72
N PRO A 158 6.62 18.84 -15.65
CA PRO A 158 5.59 18.22 -16.46
C PRO A 158 4.68 17.34 -15.59
N ARG A 159 3.37 17.31 -15.86
CA ARG A 159 2.44 16.46 -15.11
C ARG A 159 2.66 14.99 -15.43
N SER A 160 2.41 14.14 -14.44
CA SER A 160 2.47 12.69 -14.60
C SER A 160 1.45 12.21 -15.64
N VAL A 161 1.81 11.17 -16.38
CA VAL A 161 0.99 10.58 -17.44
C VAL A 161 0.75 9.10 -17.17
N ASN A 162 -0.34 8.54 -17.70
CA ASN A 162 -0.55 7.11 -17.58
C ASN A 162 0.37 6.32 -18.52
N GLU A 163 0.55 5.04 -18.21
CA GLU A 163 1.38 4.12 -19.00
C GLU A 163 0.97 4.05 -20.47
N ALA A 164 -0.34 4.06 -20.78
CA ALA A 164 -0.83 4.00 -22.16
C ALA A 164 -0.41 5.21 -23.00
N TYR A 165 -0.49 6.43 -22.46
CA TYR A 165 -0.03 7.63 -23.12
C TYR A 165 1.49 7.61 -23.30
N PHE A 166 2.24 7.18 -22.27
CA PHE A 166 3.69 7.00 -22.38
C PHE A 166 4.04 6.03 -23.51
N ASP A 167 3.40 4.86 -23.59
CA ASP A 167 3.69 3.87 -24.62
C ASP A 167 3.39 4.40 -26.03
N GLN A 168 2.41 5.29 -26.17
CA GLN A 168 2.11 5.98 -27.42
C GLN A 168 3.18 7.01 -27.81
N VAL A 169 3.60 7.87 -26.88
CA VAL A 169 4.57 8.93 -27.20
C VAL A 169 6.01 8.48 -27.11
N CYS A 170 6.31 7.38 -26.43
CA CYS A 170 7.64 6.83 -26.20
C CYS A 170 7.66 5.35 -26.63
N PRO A 171 7.71 5.03 -27.92
CA PRO A 171 7.83 3.65 -28.37
C PRO A 171 9.19 3.05 -27.94
N PRO A 172 9.34 1.72 -27.82
CA PRO A 172 10.53 1.08 -27.26
C PRO A 172 11.88 1.54 -27.84
N GLU A 173 11.95 1.81 -29.14
CA GLU A 173 13.14 2.32 -29.83
C GLU A 173 13.59 3.71 -29.35
N ASP A 174 12.66 4.53 -28.87
CA ASP A 174 12.88 5.89 -28.39
C ASP A 174 13.22 5.95 -26.89
N ARG A 175 13.23 4.80 -26.20
CA ARG A 175 13.51 4.71 -24.76
C ARG A 175 14.99 4.53 -24.48
N ASP A 176 15.46 5.18 -23.43
CA ASP A 176 16.71 4.82 -22.76
C ASP A 176 16.38 3.82 -21.68
N ILE A 177 16.85 2.58 -21.85
CA ILE A 177 16.58 1.49 -20.93
C ILE A 177 17.69 1.46 -19.89
N ILE A 178 17.36 1.74 -18.64
CA ILE A 178 18.28 1.66 -17.51
C ILE A 178 17.96 0.40 -16.72
N ASP A 179 18.88 -0.54 -16.72
CA ASP A 179 18.78 -1.79 -15.96
C ASP A 179 19.28 -1.57 -14.53
N THR A 180 18.51 -1.99 -13.52
CA THR A 180 18.89 -1.79 -12.11
C THR A 180 20.20 -2.46 -11.73
N ASP A 181 20.61 -3.55 -12.40
CA ASP A 181 21.90 -4.22 -12.19
C ASP A 181 23.09 -3.28 -12.52
N THR A 182 22.88 -2.21 -13.30
CA THR A 182 23.95 -1.26 -13.68
C THR A 182 24.17 -0.15 -12.66
N ILE A 183 23.21 0.09 -11.75
CA ILE A 183 23.22 1.22 -10.82
C ILE A 183 23.26 0.75 -9.36
N LYS A 184 22.44 -0.24 -9.01
CA LYS A 184 22.24 -0.64 -7.61
C LYS A 184 23.44 -1.30 -6.92
N PRO A 185 24.35 -2.04 -7.59
CA PRO A 185 25.52 -2.59 -6.91
C PRO A 185 26.36 -1.55 -6.16
N ASP A 186 26.46 -0.32 -6.68
CA ASP A 186 27.20 0.78 -6.05
C ASP A 186 26.42 1.46 -4.91
N LEU A 187 25.17 1.07 -4.67
CA LEU A 187 24.23 1.73 -3.75
C LEU A 187 23.72 0.84 -2.62
N GLN A 188 24.18 -0.41 -2.51
CA GLN A 188 23.59 -1.43 -1.64
C GLN A 188 23.37 -0.94 -0.19
N ASP A 189 24.37 -0.29 0.41
CA ASP A 189 24.34 0.21 1.79
C ASP A 189 24.22 1.74 1.88
N ALA A 190 23.97 2.42 0.76
CA ALA A 190 23.92 3.88 0.72
C ALA A 190 22.70 4.45 1.46
N GLU A 191 22.83 5.66 1.99
CA GLU A 191 21.71 6.43 2.53
C GLU A 191 20.71 6.81 1.42
N GLY A 192 19.44 6.98 1.78
CA GLY A 192 18.38 7.30 0.83
C GLY A 192 18.65 8.56 0.00
N ASP A 193 19.23 9.61 0.59
CA ASP A 193 19.60 10.84 -0.13
C ASP A 193 20.69 10.61 -1.20
N VAL A 194 21.64 9.71 -0.93
CA VAL A 194 22.65 9.27 -1.90
C VAL A 194 22.00 8.49 -3.04
N ILE A 195 21.07 7.58 -2.73
CA ILE A 195 20.31 6.81 -3.73
C ILE A 195 19.49 7.74 -4.63
N LEU A 196 18.73 8.67 -4.04
CA LEU A 196 17.92 9.64 -4.79
C LEU A 196 18.80 10.49 -5.71
N ARG A 197 19.92 11.04 -5.19
CA ARG A 197 20.85 11.85 -5.99
C ARG A 197 21.43 11.07 -7.15
N ARG A 198 21.90 9.83 -6.92
CA ARG A 198 22.47 8.98 -7.98
C ARG A 198 21.46 8.68 -9.07
N TRP A 199 20.26 8.25 -8.71
CA TRP A 199 19.20 8.01 -9.69
C TRP A 199 18.79 9.29 -10.42
N THR A 200 18.74 10.43 -9.72
CA THR A 200 18.41 11.73 -10.32
C THR A 200 19.43 12.09 -11.39
N GLU A 201 20.73 11.96 -11.11
CA GLU A 201 21.79 12.20 -12.09
C GLU A 201 21.61 11.31 -13.34
N VAL A 202 21.48 10.00 -13.14
CA VAL A 202 21.35 9.04 -14.24
C VAL A 202 20.12 9.34 -15.11
N ILE A 203 18.96 9.59 -14.50
CA ILE A 203 17.71 9.82 -15.23
C ILE A 203 17.69 11.20 -15.87
N ARG A 204 18.14 12.25 -15.17
CA ARG A 204 18.17 13.63 -15.68
C ARG A 204 19.13 13.78 -16.85
N ASP A 205 20.29 13.14 -16.76
CA ASP A 205 21.39 13.35 -17.72
C ASP A 205 21.25 12.44 -18.96
N SER A 206 20.32 11.47 -18.94
CA SER A 206 19.96 10.70 -20.13
C SER A 206 19.57 11.63 -21.29
N PRO A 207 20.22 11.48 -22.47
CA PRO A 207 19.98 12.35 -23.63
C PRO A 207 18.62 12.06 -24.29
N LYS A 208 18.01 10.90 -24.02
CA LYS A 208 16.70 10.56 -24.56
C LYS A 208 15.59 11.21 -23.74
N ARG A 209 14.53 11.61 -24.44
CA ARG A 209 13.31 12.17 -23.83
C ARG A 209 12.52 11.13 -23.04
N CYS A 210 12.62 9.86 -23.41
CA CYS A 210 11.93 8.75 -22.75
C CYS A 210 12.96 7.90 -22.01
N VAL A 211 12.79 7.73 -20.70
CA VAL A 211 13.58 6.82 -19.87
C VAL A 211 12.67 5.73 -19.34
N GLU A 212 13.15 4.50 -19.32
CA GLU A 212 12.49 3.38 -18.66
C GLU A 212 13.49 2.63 -17.78
N VAL A 213 13.20 2.58 -16.49
CA VAL A 213 13.96 1.78 -15.52
C VAL A 213 13.36 0.39 -15.48
N VAL A 214 14.17 -0.63 -15.76
CA VAL A 214 13.74 -2.02 -15.89
C VAL A 214 14.41 -2.90 -14.83
N PRO A 215 13.74 -3.98 -14.36
CA PRO A 215 14.31 -4.86 -13.36
C PRO A 215 15.55 -5.58 -13.89
N GLY A 216 16.64 -5.52 -13.14
CA GLY A 216 17.84 -6.30 -13.42
C GLY A 216 17.61 -7.79 -13.29
N ARG A 217 18.35 -8.57 -14.08
CA ARG A 217 18.20 -10.04 -14.11
C ARG A 217 18.73 -10.71 -12.85
N ASN A 218 19.70 -10.07 -12.18
CA ASN A 218 20.34 -10.59 -10.97
C ASN A 218 19.85 -9.89 -9.70
N ASP A 219 18.89 -8.98 -9.83
CA ASP A 219 18.36 -8.18 -8.74
C ASP A 219 17.10 -8.83 -8.15
N ASN A 220 17.23 -9.41 -6.96
CA ASN A 220 16.11 -10.02 -6.25
C ASN A 220 15.09 -8.99 -5.72
N PHE A 221 15.47 -7.70 -5.67
CA PHE A 221 14.64 -6.61 -5.17
C PHE A 221 14.68 -5.44 -6.15
N PRO A 222 14.22 -5.62 -7.40
CA PRO A 222 14.56 -4.74 -8.51
C PRO A 222 13.99 -3.33 -8.43
N GLN A 223 13.22 -3.01 -7.40
CA GLN A 223 12.68 -1.68 -7.15
C GLN A 223 13.79 -0.63 -7.16
N THR A 224 13.48 0.57 -7.67
CA THR A 224 14.41 1.71 -7.68
C THR A 224 14.75 2.13 -6.25
N PHE A 225 13.73 2.14 -5.40
CA PHE A 225 13.83 2.28 -3.95
C PHE A 225 13.34 0.98 -3.33
N ASP A 226 14.28 0.09 -3.01
CA ASP A 226 13.94 -1.26 -2.56
C ASP A 226 13.50 -1.33 -1.08
N LEU A 227 13.02 -2.51 -0.70
CA LEU A 227 12.53 -2.75 0.66
C LEU A 227 13.64 -2.61 1.72
N TRP A 228 14.91 -2.80 1.36
CA TRP A 228 16.05 -2.66 2.26
C TRP A 228 16.38 -1.21 2.54
N LEU A 229 15.99 -0.30 1.65
CA LEU A 229 15.95 1.13 1.95
C LEU A 229 14.67 1.48 2.73
N ILE A 230 13.49 1.23 2.16
CA ILE A 230 12.21 1.73 2.68
C ILE A 230 11.90 1.16 4.07
N GLY A 231 12.29 -0.08 4.35
CA GLY A 231 12.06 -0.72 5.65
C GLY A 231 12.97 -0.23 6.78
N TYR A 232 14.04 0.54 6.48
CA TYR A 232 15.15 0.77 7.42
C TYR A 232 15.48 2.25 7.61
N LYS A 233 16.33 2.53 8.62
CA LYS A 233 16.72 3.90 9.01
C LYS A 233 17.37 4.72 7.90
N ARG A 234 17.97 4.06 6.89
CA ARG A 234 18.59 4.74 5.75
C ARG A 234 17.60 5.60 4.95
N LEU A 235 16.31 5.24 4.98
CA LEU A 235 15.25 6.06 4.38
C LEU A 235 15.15 7.45 5.01
N LEU A 236 15.48 7.59 6.30
CA LEU A 236 15.25 8.82 7.06
C LEU A 236 16.07 10.01 6.56
N SER A 237 17.20 9.76 5.88
CA SER A 237 17.99 10.79 5.19
C SER A 237 17.18 11.54 4.11
N LEU A 238 16.14 10.93 3.55
CA LEU A 238 15.24 11.56 2.58
C LEU A 238 14.19 12.46 3.23
N TRP A 239 13.90 12.30 4.52
CA TRP A 239 12.80 13.01 5.16
C TRP A 239 12.86 14.54 5.00
N PRO A 240 14.02 15.22 5.18
CA PRO A 240 14.09 16.68 5.07
C PRO A 240 13.71 17.22 3.69
N VAL A 241 14.02 16.48 2.62
CA VAL A 241 13.69 16.90 1.25
C VAL A 241 12.32 16.38 0.82
N PHE A 242 11.95 15.18 1.27
CA PHE A 242 10.74 14.52 0.84
C PHE A 242 9.49 15.11 1.50
N LYS A 243 9.51 15.41 2.82
CA LYS A 243 8.36 15.96 3.55
C LYS A 243 7.79 17.20 2.85
N ASP A 244 8.68 18.12 2.47
CA ASP A 244 8.34 19.44 1.93
C ASP A 244 8.22 19.44 0.39
N SER A 245 8.54 18.31 -0.26
CA SER A 245 8.42 18.17 -1.71
C SER A 245 6.96 18.34 -2.18
N PRO A 246 6.72 18.87 -3.39
CA PRO A 246 5.37 18.92 -3.97
C PRO A 246 4.70 17.55 -4.04
N THR A 247 5.47 16.48 -4.30
CA THR A 247 4.97 15.10 -4.29
C THR A 247 4.33 14.72 -2.96
N SER A 248 4.95 15.10 -1.85
CA SER A 248 4.48 14.81 -0.49
C SER A 248 3.36 15.75 -0.06
N ARG A 249 3.53 17.06 -0.23
CA ARG A 249 2.55 18.08 0.19
C ARG A 249 1.25 18.02 -0.60
N LEU A 250 1.32 17.74 -1.90
CA LEU A 250 0.16 17.67 -2.78
C LEU A 250 -0.41 16.25 -2.89
N PHE A 251 0.11 15.29 -2.12
CA PHE A 251 -0.44 13.94 -2.07
C PHE A 251 -1.87 13.97 -1.52
N GLY A 252 -2.84 13.77 -2.41
CA GLY A 252 -4.24 13.88 -2.13
C GLY A 252 -4.97 12.55 -2.01
N THR A 253 -6.18 12.63 -1.47
CA THR A 253 -7.13 11.52 -1.39
C THR A 253 -7.96 11.47 -2.68
N ALA A 254 -8.14 10.28 -3.27
CA ALA A 254 -8.99 10.13 -4.45
C ALA A 254 -10.45 10.53 -4.15
N PRO A 255 -11.20 11.11 -5.11
CA PRO A 255 -12.62 11.43 -4.92
C PRO A 255 -13.47 10.23 -4.48
N LEU A 256 -13.17 9.02 -4.99
CA LEU A 256 -13.85 7.79 -4.56
C LEU A 256 -13.64 7.53 -3.06
N VAL A 257 -12.40 7.60 -2.59
CA VAL A 257 -12.05 7.43 -1.17
C VAL A 257 -12.67 8.56 -0.32
N ALA A 258 -12.59 9.80 -0.77
CA ALA A 258 -13.18 10.94 -0.07
C ALA A 258 -14.70 10.77 0.09
N SER A 259 -15.39 10.36 -0.98
CA SER A 259 -16.83 10.11 -0.93
C SER A 259 -17.22 9.00 0.05
N ALA A 260 -16.37 7.98 0.23
CA ALA A 260 -16.58 6.92 1.21
C ALA A 260 -16.43 7.45 2.64
N VAL A 261 -15.45 8.32 2.88
CA VAL A 261 -15.26 8.98 4.18
C VAL A 261 -16.46 9.88 4.49
N ASP A 262 -16.87 10.73 3.55
CA ASP A 262 -17.98 11.67 3.72
C ASP A 262 -19.31 10.93 3.97
N ARG A 263 -19.56 9.84 3.23
CA ARG A 263 -20.73 8.97 3.41
C ARG A 263 -20.82 8.42 4.84
N ASN A 264 -19.68 8.20 5.49
CA ASN A 264 -19.59 7.56 6.81
C ASN A 264 -19.32 8.54 7.96
N GLU A 265 -19.19 9.85 7.69
CA GLU A 265 -18.87 10.85 8.72
C GLU A 265 -19.88 10.84 9.88
N TYR A 266 -21.16 10.65 9.57
CA TYR A 266 -22.24 10.58 10.56
C TYR A 266 -22.05 9.47 11.61
N LEU A 267 -21.29 8.41 11.28
CA LEU A 267 -20.99 7.33 12.21
C LEU A 267 -20.12 7.80 13.38
N PHE A 268 -19.29 8.82 13.14
CA PHE A 268 -18.29 9.35 14.08
C PHE A 268 -18.83 10.48 14.95
N MET A 269 -20.05 10.96 14.70
CA MET A 269 -20.65 12.00 15.53
C MET A 269 -20.72 11.56 17.01
N PRO A 270 -20.33 12.39 17.98
CA PRO A 270 -20.37 12.04 19.39
C PRO A 270 -21.80 11.69 19.85
N ARG A 271 -22.01 10.48 20.38
CA ARG A 271 -23.32 10.01 20.89
C ARG A 271 -23.41 10.02 22.42
N GLY A 272 -22.31 10.34 23.11
CA GLY A 272 -22.22 10.31 24.56
C GLY A 272 -22.71 11.56 25.26
N SER A 273 -22.62 11.53 26.58
CA SER A 273 -22.76 12.73 27.42
C SER A 273 -21.78 13.80 26.98
N ARG A 274 -22.19 15.06 27.13
CA ARG A 274 -21.33 16.21 26.82
C ARG A 274 -20.03 16.09 27.64
N PRO A 275 -18.84 16.18 27.00
CA PRO A 275 -17.58 16.10 27.72
C PRO A 275 -17.46 17.24 28.73
N ALA A 276 -16.73 16.99 29.82
CA ALA A 276 -16.51 17.98 30.88
C ALA A 276 -15.79 19.25 30.37
N ARG A 277 -15.04 19.13 29.27
CA ARG A 277 -14.37 20.24 28.59
C ARG A 277 -15.05 20.51 27.26
N TYR A 278 -15.15 21.79 26.89
CA TYR A 278 -15.55 22.15 25.54
C TYR A 278 -14.48 21.65 24.57
N GLY A 279 -14.90 20.88 23.56
CA GLY A 279 -14.02 20.30 22.56
C GLY A 279 -14.52 20.60 21.14
N PRO A 280 -13.68 20.39 20.12
CA PRO A 280 -13.98 20.73 18.75
C PRO A 280 -15.25 20.06 18.23
N HIS A 281 -16.01 20.69 17.33
CA HIS A 281 -17.23 20.09 16.78
C HIS A 281 -16.95 18.99 15.76
N ASP A 282 -15.83 19.12 15.03
CA ASP A 282 -15.37 18.11 14.07
C ASP A 282 -15.12 16.78 14.81
N PRO A 283 -15.78 15.66 14.41
CA PRO A 283 -15.57 14.36 15.02
C PRO A 283 -14.13 13.85 14.89
N TYR A 284 -13.41 14.20 13.82
CA TYR A 284 -12.02 13.80 13.62
C TYR A 284 -11.07 14.48 14.61
N GLU A 285 -11.31 15.74 14.97
CA GLU A 285 -10.50 16.49 15.96
C GLU A 285 -10.69 16.03 17.41
N ARG A 286 -11.61 15.10 17.65
CA ARG A 286 -11.84 14.41 18.93
C ARG A 286 -11.73 12.89 18.81
N MET A 287 -11.18 12.41 17.69
CA MET A 287 -11.01 10.99 17.40
C MET A 287 -9.64 10.46 17.82
N MET A 288 -9.64 9.28 18.44
CA MET A 288 -8.47 8.39 18.48
C MET A 288 -8.65 7.25 17.47
N ALA A 289 -7.82 7.23 16.43
CA ALA A 289 -7.75 6.14 15.47
C ALA A 289 -6.71 5.10 15.89
N LEU A 290 -7.05 3.82 15.76
CA LEU A 290 -6.27 2.69 16.25
C LEU A 290 -6.07 1.66 15.14
N HIS A 291 -4.83 1.51 14.68
CA HIS A 291 -4.43 0.42 13.79
C HIS A 291 -3.97 -0.78 14.62
N VAL A 292 -4.85 -1.76 14.79
CA VAL A 292 -4.58 -2.98 15.56
C VAL A 292 -4.55 -4.18 14.63
N ARG A 293 -3.37 -4.74 14.40
CA ARG A 293 -3.20 -5.99 13.64
C ARG A 293 -3.40 -7.20 14.55
N ARG A 294 -4.25 -8.12 14.11
CA ARG A 294 -4.61 -9.39 14.75
C ARG A 294 -4.55 -10.52 13.71
N GLY A 295 -5.20 -11.64 13.98
CA GLY A 295 -5.35 -12.74 13.02
C GLY A 295 -3.99 -13.33 12.63
N ASP A 296 -3.70 -13.32 11.34
CA ASP A 296 -2.47 -13.85 10.73
C ASP A 296 -1.19 -13.07 11.07
N PHE A 297 -1.31 -11.94 11.77
CA PHE A 297 -0.19 -11.04 11.98
C PHE A 297 0.79 -11.49 13.07
N GLU A 298 0.41 -12.44 13.94
CA GLU A 298 1.31 -12.98 14.95
C GLU A 298 2.53 -13.65 14.31
N GLU A 299 2.32 -14.47 13.27
CA GLU A 299 3.40 -15.11 12.50
C GLU A 299 4.31 -14.08 11.83
N ALA A 300 3.73 -12.98 11.34
CA ALA A 300 4.54 -11.88 10.81
C ALA A 300 5.44 -11.25 11.89
N CYS A 301 4.96 -11.12 13.12
CA CYS A 301 5.77 -10.63 14.25
C CYS A 301 6.91 -11.58 14.63
N TYR A 302 6.70 -12.90 14.58
CA TYR A 302 7.80 -13.87 14.72
C TYR A 302 8.84 -13.71 13.61
N GLY A 303 8.40 -13.51 12.37
CA GLY A 303 9.30 -13.21 11.24
C GLY A 303 10.11 -11.93 11.49
N LEU A 304 9.47 -10.85 11.90
CA LEU A 304 10.13 -9.57 12.20
C LEU A 304 11.16 -9.70 13.32
N ALA A 305 10.84 -10.45 14.37
CA ALA A 305 11.76 -10.77 15.46
C ALA A 305 12.96 -11.59 14.95
N ARG A 306 12.70 -12.63 14.15
CA ARG A 306 13.75 -13.50 13.58
C ARG A 306 14.74 -12.73 12.71
N TRP A 307 14.28 -11.72 11.98
CA TRP A 307 15.13 -10.88 11.11
C TRP A 307 15.69 -9.64 11.81
N ASN A 308 15.54 -9.54 13.14
CA ASN A 308 16.00 -8.42 13.93
C ASN A 308 15.53 -7.06 13.39
N SER A 309 14.26 -6.99 12.97
CA SER A 309 13.69 -5.86 12.23
C SER A 309 13.40 -4.65 13.13
N THR A 310 13.72 -3.46 12.66
CA THR A 310 13.29 -2.21 13.29
C THR A 310 11.86 -1.83 12.89
N PHE A 311 11.32 -0.76 13.46
CA PHE A 311 10.13 -0.12 12.91
C PHE A 311 10.32 0.18 11.41
N TYR A 312 9.21 0.27 10.69
CA TYR A 312 9.19 0.42 9.24
C TYR A 312 9.22 1.89 8.83
N GLY A 313 10.10 2.24 7.88
CA GLY A 313 10.10 3.55 7.21
C GLY A 313 10.02 4.75 8.15
N TRP A 314 9.05 5.62 7.90
CA TRP A 314 8.85 6.89 8.61
C TRP A 314 8.49 6.73 10.08
N ASN A 315 8.02 5.55 10.52
CA ASN A 315 7.78 5.28 11.94
C ASN A 315 9.06 5.36 12.79
N GLN A 316 10.24 5.35 12.15
CA GLN A 316 11.54 5.47 12.80
C GLN A 316 12.01 6.91 13.00
N LEU A 317 11.26 7.91 12.52
CA LEU A 317 11.68 9.31 12.61
C LEU A 317 11.96 9.71 14.08
N PRO A 318 13.07 10.42 14.37
CA PRO A 318 13.48 10.76 15.74
C PRO A 318 12.46 11.59 16.53
N VAL A 319 11.56 12.28 15.82
CA VAL A 319 10.50 13.13 16.36
C VAL A 319 9.40 12.34 17.08
N HIS A 320 9.29 11.03 16.82
CA HIS A 320 8.32 10.18 17.50
C HIS A 320 8.74 9.86 18.93
N LEU A 321 7.74 9.79 19.81
CA LEU A 321 7.94 9.46 21.22
C LEU A 321 8.20 7.97 21.43
N ASP A 322 7.41 7.12 20.79
CA ASP A 322 7.56 5.68 20.87
C ASP A 322 8.65 5.24 19.89
N LYS A 323 9.63 4.48 20.38
CA LYS A 323 10.80 4.03 19.64
C LYS A 323 11.02 2.56 19.90
N PHE A 324 11.54 1.86 18.89
CA PHE A 324 11.96 0.48 19.04
C PHE A 324 13.44 0.34 18.71
N THR A 325 14.18 -0.24 19.64
CA THR A 325 15.57 -0.65 19.44
C THR A 325 15.61 -2.16 19.68
N PRO A 326 16.00 -2.96 18.68
CA PRO A 326 16.13 -4.39 18.87
C PRO A 326 17.09 -4.70 20.03
N PRO A 327 16.72 -5.60 20.96
CA PRO A 327 17.62 -5.97 22.04
C PRO A 327 18.88 -6.67 21.52
N PRO A 328 20.00 -6.64 22.25
CA PRO A 328 21.22 -7.36 21.87
C PRO A 328 21.00 -8.88 21.87
N GLY A 329 21.91 -9.61 21.23
CA GLY A 329 21.90 -11.08 21.23
C GLY A 329 21.13 -11.76 20.09
N GLY A 330 20.43 -10.98 19.25
CA GLY A 330 19.87 -11.44 17.97
C GLY A 330 20.80 -11.17 16.79
N SER A 331 20.63 -11.94 15.72
CA SER A 331 21.27 -11.72 14.42
C SER A 331 20.24 -11.83 13.29
N TRP A 332 20.67 -11.70 12.05
CA TRP A 332 19.77 -11.86 10.91
C TRP A 332 19.44 -13.34 10.70
N GLY A 333 18.17 -13.69 10.86
CA GLY A 333 17.67 -15.05 10.65
C GLY A 333 17.66 -15.92 11.90
N GLU A 334 18.23 -15.43 13.01
CA GLU A 334 18.32 -16.11 14.31
C GLU A 334 18.10 -15.11 15.46
N ASN A 335 17.26 -15.46 16.43
CA ASN A 335 17.05 -14.62 17.62
C ASN A 335 16.79 -15.47 18.86
N ILE A 336 17.04 -14.92 20.05
CA ILE A 336 16.81 -15.59 21.33
C ILE A 336 15.35 -15.46 21.79
N PRO A 337 14.80 -16.43 22.56
CA PRO A 337 13.41 -16.40 23.01
C PRO A 337 13.01 -15.11 23.74
N GLU A 338 13.91 -14.54 24.54
CA GLU A 338 13.69 -13.30 25.29
C GLU A 338 13.46 -12.12 24.35
N ASN A 339 14.22 -12.06 23.26
CA ASN A 339 14.06 -11.02 22.25
C ASN A 339 12.75 -11.22 21.48
N ILE A 340 12.41 -12.46 21.11
CA ILE A 340 11.13 -12.76 20.45
C ILE A 340 9.97 -12.29 21.32
N ALA A 341 9.99 -12.57 22.63
CA ALA A 341 8.98 -12.08 23.56
C ALA A 341 8.90 -10.55 23.59
N PHE A 342 10.05 -9.86 23.65
CA PHE A 342 10.11 -8.39 23.59
C PHE A 342 9.52 -7.82 22.30
N TYR A 343 9.74 -8.47 21.15
CA TYR A 343 9.10 -8.09 19.89
C TYR A 343 7.58 -8.28 19.95
N LEU A 344 7.09 -9.39 20.52
CA LEU A 344 5.66 -9.66 20.60
C LEU A 344 4.92 -8.67 21.51
N GLU A 345 5.57 -8.17 22.57
CA GLU A 345 5.00 -7.13 23.44
C GLU A 345 4.60 -5.86 22.69
N HIS A 346 5.31 -5.54 21.60
CA HIS A 346 5.10 -4.31 20.82
C HIS A 346 4.42 -4.59 19.47
N CYS A 347 4.85 -5.63 18.77
CA CYS A 347 4.33 -5.98 17.45
C CYS A 347 2.95 -6.64 17.53
N TYR A 348 2.71 -7.46 18.57
CA TYR A 348 1.47 -8.17 18.79
C TYR A 348 0.99 -8.04 20.25
N PRO A 349 0.80 -6.79 20.74
CA PRO A 349 0.50 -6.54 22.14
C PRO A 349 -0.76 -7.28 22.56
N ASN A 350 -0.76 -7.83 23.77
CA ASN A 350 -1.94 -8.47 24.34
C ASN A 350 -3.06 -7.44 24.58
N PHE A 351 -4.26 -7.92 24.90
CA PHE A 351 -5.44 -7.06 25.04
C PHE A 351 -5.27 -5.99 26.14
N ASP A 352 -4.75 -6.37 27.30
CA ASP A 352 -4.57 -5.44 28.44
C ASP A 352 -3.54 -4.35 28.13
N ALA A 353 -2.43 -4.71 27.45
CA ALA A 353 -1.43 -3.76 26.99
C ALA A 353 -2.02 -2.73 26.01
N ILE A 354 -2.90 -3.17 25.10
CA ILE A 354 -3.64 -2.25 24.22
C ILE A 354 -4.52 -1.29 25.02
N VAL A 355 -5.33 -1.81 25.95
CA VAL A 355 -6.22 -0.99 26.79
C VAL A 355 -5.40 0.04 27.56
N GLN A 356 -4.30 -0.37 28.18
CA GLN A 356 -3.41 0.50 28.94
C GLN A 356 -2.81 1.60 28.07
N LYS A 357 -2.25 1.25 26.90
CA LYS A 357 -1.67 2.22 25.96
C LYS A 357 -2.70 3.25 25.48
N ILE A 358 -3.94 2.82 25.23
CA ILE A 358 -5.05 3.71 24.86
C ILE A 358 -5.32 4.72 26.00
N GLN A 359 -5.41 4.25 27.24
CA GLN A 359 -5.66 5.12 28.40
C GLN A 359 -4.53 6.11 28.63
N ASP A 360 -3.28 5.64 28.61
CA ASP A 360 -2.11 6.50 28.81
C ASP A 360 -2.02 7.57 27.72
N THR A 361 -2.30 7.19 26.47
CA THR A 361 -2.31 8.12 25.34
C THR A 361 -3.44 9.13 25.47
N LYS A 362 -4.66 8.68 25.82
CA LYS A 362 -5.83 9.54 26.02
C LYS A 362 -5.55 10.59 27.11
N ASN A 363 -5.08 10.13 28.26
CA ASN A 363 -4.77 10.98 29.41
C ASN A 363 -3.65 11.97 29.09
N SER A 364 -2.56 11.51 28.47
CA SER A 364 -1.46 12.38 28.05
C SER A 364 -1.91 13.46 27.05
N TYR A 365 -2.71 13.09 26.04
CA TYR A 365 -3.20 14.03 25.04
C TYR A 365 -4.11 15.10 25.65
N ILE A 366 -5.11 14.70 26.43
CA ILE A 366 -6.09 15.60 27.08
C ILE A 366 -5.42 16.51 28.12
N ASN A 367 -4.39 16.03 28.83
CA ASN A 367 -3.69 16.84 29.82
C ASN A 367 -2.69 17.83 29.21
N ASN A 368 -2.32 17.64 27.95
CA ASN A 368 -1.42 18.52 27.21
C ASN A 368 -2.16 19.68 26.50
N GLY A 369 -3.39 20.01 26.90
CA GLY A 369 -4.12 21.16 26.36
C GLY A 369 -5.49 21.38 27.01
N THR A 370 -5.99 22.62 26.97
CA THR A 370 -7.27 22.96 27.62
C THR A 370 -8.50 22.60 26.78
N ASN A 371 -8.37 22.57 25.45
CA ASN A 371 -9.46 22.33 24.50
C ASN A 371 -9.38 20.96 23.81
N ARG A 372 -8.71 19.98 24.45
CA ARG A 372 -8.52 18.63 23.90
C ARG A 372 -9.51 17.66 24.51
N VAL A 373 -10.21 16.92 23.65
CA VAL A 373 -11.18 15.88 24.01
C VAL A 373 -10.91 14.66 23.14
N LEU A 374 -11.08 13.46 23.69
CA LEU A 374 -11.07 12.20 22.96
C LEU A 374 -12.22 11.31 23.45
N ASP A 375 -13.32 11.33 22.72
CA ASP A 375 -14.57 10.62 23.02
C ASP A 375 -15.11 9.82 21.81
N VAL A 376 -14.44 9.94 20.66
CA VAL A 376 -14.67 9.18 19.42
C VAL A 376 -13.49 8.26 19.16
N MET A 377 -13.76 7.01 18.82
CA MET A 377 -12.74 6.02 18.48
C MET A 377 -13.02 5.42 17.11
N TYR A 378 -11.95 5.28 16.32
CA TYR A 378 -11.96 4.48 15.10
C TYR A 378 -10.98 3.33 15.19
N LEU A 379 -11.47 2.10 15.05
CA LEU A 379 -10.64 0.88 15.11
C LEU A 379 -10.54 0.25 13.72
N LEU A 380 -9.34 0.34 13.14
CA LEU A 380 -8.98 -0.35 11.91
C LEU A 380 -8.21 -1.64 12.25
N THR A 381 -8.89 -2.78 12.07
CA THR A 381 -8.39 -4.10 12.49
C THR A 381 -8.88 -5.23 11.59
N ASN A 382 -8.05 -6.27 11.46
CA ASN A 382 -8.40 -7.55 10.85
C ASN A 382 -8.82 -8.62 11.88
N ALA A 383 -9.10 -8.25 13.13
CA ALA A 383 -9.58 -9.16 14.15
C ALA A 383 -10.97 -9.75 13.83
N ASP A 384 -11.31 -10.88 14.44
CA ASP A 384 -12.64 -11.47 14.35
C ASP A 384 -13.70 -10.64 15.12
N ASN A 385 -14.98 -10.98 14.93
CA ASN A 385 -16.08 -10.23 15.54
C ASN A 385 -16.15 -10.37 17.06
N GLN A 386 -15.70 -11.51 17.63
CA GLN A 386 -15.70 -11.72 19.06
C GLN A 386 -14.70 -10.78 19.74
N TRP A 387 -13.48 -10.69 19.19
CA TRP A 387 -12.46 -9.76 19.69
C TRP A 387 -12.93 -8.31 19.59
N VAL A 388 -13.53 -7.92 18.45
CA VAL A 388 -14.04 -6.55 18.22
C VAL A 388 -15.16 -6.19 19.20
N ASN A 389 -16.10 -7.10 19.45
CA ASN A 389 -17.20 -6.85 20.39
C ASN A 389 -16.67 -6.69 21.83
N ASN A 390 -15.78 -7.58 22.26
CA ASN A 390 -15.13 -7.45 23.56
C ASN A 390 -14.34 -6.14 23.69
N PHE A 391 -13.64 -5.73 22.63
CA PHE A 391 -12.95 -4.44 22.59
C PHE A 391 -13.92 -3.26 22.76
N LYS A 392 -15.04 -3.27 22.02
CA LYS A 392 -16.09 -2.23 22.14
C LYS A 392 -16.62 -2.15 23.58
N ASP A 393 -16.98 -3.28 24.18
CA ASP A 393 -17.54 -3.34 25.53
C ASP A 393 -16.57 -2.78 26.57
N VAL A 394 -15.29 -3.19 26.51
CA VAL A 394 -14.26 -2.70 27.43
C VAL A 394 -14.02 -1.21 27.23
N MET A 395 -13.88 -0.73 26.00
CA MET A 395 -13.67 0.71 25.74
C MET A 395 -14.88 1.55 26.18
N MET A 396 -16.11 1.08 25.99
CA MET A 396 -17.30 1.77 26.50
C MET A 396 -17.28 1.87 28.03
N SER A 397 -16.88 0.80 28.73
CA SER A 397 -16.71 0.85 30.19
C SER A 397 -15.65 1.86 30.66
N GLN A 398 -14.69 2.17 29.78
CA GLN A 398 -13.64 3.18 30.00
C GLN A 398 -14.03 4.59 29.54
N GLY A 399 -15.32 4.83 29.27
CA GLY A 399 -15.85 6.15 28.95
C GLY A 399 -15.68 6.59 27.50
N TRP A 400 -15.52 5.65 26.56
CA TRP A 400 -15.63 5.94 25.13
C TRP A 400 -17.09 5.84 24.69
N SER A 401 -17.63 6.90 24.07
CA SER A 401 -19.06 6.97 23.74
C SER A 401 -19.39 6.64 22.29
N THR A 402 -18.46 6.89 21.38
CA THR A 402 -18.63 6.58 19.96
C THR A 402 -17.46 5.71 19.53
N ILE A 403 -17.72 4.45 19.18
CA ILE A 403 -16.69 3.52 18.69
C ILE A 403 -17.18 2.97 17.35
N VAL A 404 -16.41 3.26 16.30
CA VAL A 404 -16.65 2.80 14.93
C VAL A 404 -15.45 1.95 14.51
N THR A 405 -15.68 0.96 13.66
CA THR A 405 -14.63 0.08 13.13
C THR A 405 -14.69 0.03 11.61
N SER A 406 -13.63 -0.44 10.95
CA SER A 406 -13.64 -0.65 9.49
C SER A 406 -14.80 -1.54 9.00
N LYS A 407 -15.32 -2.41 9.87
CA LYS A 407 -16.48 -3.28 9.58
C LYS A 407 -17.83 -2.57 9.70
N ASP A 408 -17.88 -1.43 10.37
CA ASP A 408 -19.10 -0.63 10.53
C ASP A 408 -19.30 0.37 9.37
N LEU A 409 -18.28 0.56 8.51
CA LEU A 409 -18.38 1.44 7.36
C LEU A 409 -19.38 0.91 6.34
N VAL A 410 -20.21 1.81 5.82
CA VAL A 410 -21.13 1.56 4.71
C VAL A 410 -20.40 1.91 3.42
N LEU A 411 -20.05 0.90 2.63
CA LEU A 411 -19.29 1.04 1.39
C LEU A 411 -20.06 0.37 0.24
N ASP A 412 -20.04 0.98 -0.95
CA ASP A 412 -20.43 0.30 -2.20
C ASP A 412 -19.27 -0.53 -2.76
N ASP A 413 -19.50 -1.26 -3.85
CA ASP A 413 -18.50 -2.20 -4.41
C ASP A 413 -17.20 -1.49 -4.85
N GLU A 414 -17.28 -0.30 -5.45
CA GLU A 414 -16.08 0.48 -5.79
C GLU A 414 -15.32 0.91 -4.53
N GLN A 415 -16.04 1.39 -3.52
CA GLN A 415 -15.46 1.80 -2.24
C GLN A 415 -14.85 0.63 -1.45
N ILE A 416 -15.43 -0.57 -1.52
CA ILE A 416 -14.87 -1.80 -0.96
C ILE A 416 -13.50 -2.10 -1.57
N GLY A 417 -13.36 -1.88 -2.88
CA GLY A 417 -12.12 -2.12 -3.61
C GLY A 417 -10.98 -1.19 -3.17
N VAL A 418 -11.30 -0.06 -2.54
CA VAL A 418 -10.32 0.92 -2.05
C VAL A 418 -10.39 1.13 -0.53
N ASN A 419 -11.02 0.21 0.21
CA ASN A 419 -11.29 0.38 1.65
C ASN A 419 -10.03 0.64 2.48
N MET A 420 -8.88 0.05 2.11
CA MET A 420 -7.63 0.32 2.82
C MET A 420 -7.23 1.81 2.76
N ALA A 421 -7.53 2.51 1.67
CA ALA A 421 -7.29 3.94 1.54
C ALA A 421 -8.33 4.78 2.32
N VAL A 422 -9.56 4.27 2.48
CA VAL A 422 -10.60 4.86 3.34
C VAL A 422 -10.15 4.83 4.80
N ASP A 423 -9.70 3.68 5.28
CA ASP A 423 -9.12 3.53 6.63
C ASP A 423 -7.96 4.50 6.86
N MET A 424 -7.06 4.62 5.88
CA MET A 424 -5.92 5.54 5.94
C MET A 424 -6.36 7.00 6.04
N GLU A 425 -7.38 7.42 5.28
CA GLU A 425 -7.85 8.80 5.31
C GLU A 425 -8.50 9.15 6.65
N ILE A 426 -9.34 8.27 7.21
CA ILE A 426 -9.94 8.49 8.52
C ILE A 426 -8.85 8.59 9.60
N ALA A 427 -7.87 7.69 9.58
CA ALA A 427 -6.75 7.70 10.53
C ALA A 427 -5.83 8.91 10.36
N ARG A 428 -5.64 9.42 9.13
CA ARG A 428 -4.93 10.68 8.88
C ARG A 428 -5.64 11.86 9.55
N LYS A 429 -6.95 11.97 9.38
CA LYS A 429 -7.75 13.09 9.91
C LYS A 429 -7.82 13.11 11.44
N ALA A 430 -7.80 11.95 12.09
CA ALA A 430 -7.96 11.80 13.54
C ALA A 430 -7.03 12.72 14.37
N ALA A 431 -7.46 13.14 15.55
CA ALA A 431 -6.64 13.92 16.47
C ALA A 431 -5.43 13.11 16.93
N VAL A 432 -5.66 11.87 17.35
CA VAL A 432 -4.62 10.93 17.80
C VAL A 432 -4.65 9.67 16.95
N PHE A 433 -3.46 9.16 16.61
CA PHE A 433 -3.31 7.87 15.95
C PHE A 433 -2.35 6.97 16.74
N ILE A 434 -2.79 5.73 17.00
CA ILE A 434 -1.92 4.66 17.52
C ILE A 434 -1.85 3.56 16.46
N GLY A 435 -0.65 3.17 16.04
CA GLY A 435 -0.50 2.10 15.06
C GLY A 435 0.66 1.15 15.32
N ASN A 436 0.78 0.13 14.48
CA ASN A 436 1.88 -0.83 14.56
C ASN A 436 3.15 -0.27 13.90
N GLY A 437 4.24 -0.15 14.66
CA GLY A 437 5.48 0.46 14.19
C GLY A 437 6.18 -0.27 13.05
N TRP A 438 5.94 -1.58 12.85
CA TRP A 438 6.48 -2.36 11.73
C TRP A 438 5.60 -2.33 10.47
N SER A 439 4.42 -1.72 10.53
CA SER A 439 3.51 -1.71 9.40
C SER A 439 3.79 -0.55 8.45
N SER A 440 3.94 -0.86 7.16
CA SER A 440 3.96 0.15 6.08
C SER A 440 2.64 0.93 6.00
N PHE A 441 1.52 0.34 6.40
CA PHE A 441 0.22 1.01 6.54
C PHE A 441 0.29 2.15 7.54
N THR A 442 0.83 1.88 8.73
CA THR A 442 1.09 2.90 9.76
C THR A 442 2.05 3.96 9.22
N SER A 443 3.15 3.56 8.58
CA SER A 443 4.18 4.48 8.05
C SER A 443 3.60 5.50 7.05
N ASN A 444 2.70 5.08 6.16
CA ASN A 444 2.06 5.99 5.21
C ASN A 444 1.07 6.95 5.87
N ILE A 445 0.33 6.50 6.89
CA ILE A 445 -0.53 7.39 7.68
C ILE A 445 0.32 8.42 8.42
N ILE A 446 1.42 7.99 9.04
CA ILE A 446 2.36 8.87 9.74
C ILE A 446 2.97 9.91 8.81
N HIS A 447 3.42 9.51 7.62
CA HIS A 447 3.91 10.43 6.60
C HIS A 447 2.91 11.55 6.34
N ARG A 448 1.67 11.21 5.98
CA ARG A 448 0.65 12.23 5.69
C ARG A 448 0.29 13.08 6.90
N ARG A 449 0.18 12.48 8.09
CA ARG A 449 -0.12 13.21 9.34
C ARG A 449 0.96 14.24 9.65
N LEU A 450 2.24 13.90 9.46
CA LEU A 450 3.34 14.84 9.68
C LEU A 450 3.39 15.94 8.61
N VAL A 451 2.95 15.66 7.38
CA VAL A 451 2.79 16.66 6.32
C VAL A 451 1.63 17.61 6.61
N ASP A 452 0.53 17.10 7.19
CA ASP A 452 -0.60 17.90 7.71
C ASP A 452 -0.27 18.63 9.02
N ASP A 453 1.00 18.63 9.43
CA ASP A 453 1.51 19.21 10.68
C ASP A 453 0.76 18.72 11.94
N LYS A 454 0.24 17.49 11.93
CA LYS A 454 -0.24 16.84 13.15
C LYS A 454 0.93 16.68 14.12
N GLU A 455 0.66 17.04 15.36
CA GLU A 455 1.69 17.09 16.40
C GLU A 455 2.34 15.70 16.60
N PRO A 456 3.68 15.59 16.59
CA PRO A 456 4.36 14.30 16.68
C PRO A 456 4.01 13.46 17.91
N PHE A 457 3.67 14.09 19.04
CA PHE A 457 3.26 13.36 20.25
C PHE A 457 1.86 12.72 20.12
N ALA A 458 1.03 13.17 19.16
CA ALA A 458 -0.27 12.57 18.84
C ALA A 458 -0.15 11.35 17.91
N ASN A 459 1.08 11.01 17.51
CA ASN A 459 1.43 9.82 16.75
C ASN A 459 2.12 8.82 17.69
N ARG A 460 1.44 7.71 17.98
CA ARG A 460 1.91 6.69 18.92
C ARG A 460 2.05 5.34 18.23
N PHE A 461 2.88 4.49 18.80
CA PHE A 461 3.08 3.12 18.35
C PHE A 461 2.87 2.14 19.50
N TRP A 462 2.42 0.93 19.16
CA TRP A 462 2.39 -0.20 20.09
C TRP A 462 3.79 -0.55 20.57
#